data_AF-A0A315R521-F1
#
_entry.id   AF-A0A315R521-F1
#
_cell.length_a   1.000
_cell.length_b   1.000
_cell.length_c   1.000
_cell.angle_alpha   90.00
_cell.angle_beta   90.00
_cell.angle_gamma   90.00
#
_symmetry.space_group_name_H-M   'P 1'
#
loop_
_entity.id
_entity.type
_entity.pdbx_description
1 polymer ?
#
loop_
_entity_poly.entity_id
_entity_poly.type
_entity_poly.pdbx_seq_one_letter_code
_entity_poly.pdbx_strand_id
1 'polypeptide(L)'
;MLIQATAKLRDELNLEELEQKERPDLFSWHANFLRINRRKTVILNNDASNYTVVLYGMKKEDFLKFSERVKEGIRRAFKLEGIKDSLINKYLSEFEDFTFQKANNRSYIGRLNYSCKMTERYADRFNFNQKEIYQSEIAKKISDIPTKGDNEYFYPNERLREKLAEYYGEDDIIKTEAAILKVELELGEYEAWRKVIVPLNYNFHQLHKILQKLYNWQGYHLHEFFIYSEEKDDTKCWNQSEYHKDGYKASLNLTMNQENLEYNKNELNFEAEDFELAVENELKLKDVLPARIKYIYDFGDFWHHYIETEEILKDYKSNKPTLLEGEGKAPPEDVGGPGGFSEFMGIISNPDYEDYETMQEWAESQRFKEYDPKKIQSDLDFI
;
A
#
# COMPACT_ATOMS: atom_id res chain seq x y z
N MET A 1 -3.54 27.65 11.14
CA MET A 1 -2.53 26.95 10.33
C MET A 1 -1.76 27.98 9.52
N LEU A 2 -0.44 27.82 9.36
CA LEU A 2 0.41 28.75 8.61
C LEU A 2 0.89 28.12 7.30
N ILE A 3 0.70 28.82 6.18
CA ILE A 3 1.27 28.44 4.88
C ILE A 3 2.40 29.39 4.51
N GLN A 4 3.60 28.85 4.37
CA GLN A 4 4.75 29.52 3.80
C GLN A 4 4.73 29.30 2.28
N ALA A 5 4.11 30.22 1.54
CA ALA A 5 3.87 30.09 0.11
C ALA A 5 5.06 30.62 -0.71
N THR A 6 5.48 29.88 -1.74
CA THR A 6 6.45 30.39 -2.74
C THR A 6 5.86 31.53 -3.56
N ALA A 7 6.69 32.31 -4.25
CA ALA A 7 6.22 33.39 -5.14
C ALA A 7 5.16 32.91 -6.14
N LYS A 8 5.43 31.77 -6.79
CA LYS A 8 4.50 31.15 -7.76
C LYS A 8 3.12 30.86 -7.17
N LEU A 9 3.06 30.36 -5.94
CA LEU A 9 1.79 30.05 -5.28
C LEU A 9 1.06 31.33 -4.83
N ARG A 10 1.80 32.34 -4.34
CA ARG A 10 1.21 33.64 -3.97
C ARG A 10 0.59 34.34 -5.17
N ASP A 11 1.27 34.32 -6.31
CA ASP A 11 0.77 34.91 -7.55
C ASP A 11 -0.52 34.20 -8.01
N GLU A 12 -0.56 32.86 -7.95
CA GLU A 12 -1.76 32.08 -8.32
C GLU A 12 -2.94 32.31 -7.36
N LEU A 13 -2.68 32.52 -6.07
CA LEU A 13 -3.69 32.81 -5.05
C LEU A 13 -4.08 34.30 -4.98
N ASN A 14 -3.40 35.19 -5.71
CA ASN A 14 -3.54 36.65 -5.62
C ASN A 14 -3.40 37.16 -4.17
N LEU A 15 -2.37 36.70 -3.45
CA LEU A 15 -2.13 37.11 -2.06
C LEU A 15 -1.46 38.49 -2.02
N GLU A 16 -2.24 39.52 -1.71
CA GLU A 16 -1.78 40.91 -1.60
C GLU A 16 -1.21 41.24 -0.20
N GLU A 17 -1.81 40.69 0.85
CA GLU A 17 -1.40 40.89 2.25
C GLU A 17 -0.88 39.59 2.86
N LEU A 18 0.24 39.68 3.59
CA LEU A 18 0.85 38.54 4.27
C LEU A 18 1.02 38.87 5.75
N GLU A 19 0.35 38.10 6.60
CA GLU A 19 0.43 38.25 8.04
C GLU A 19 1.69 37.60 8.59
N GLN A 20 2.48 38.35 9.36
CA GLN A 20 3.59 37.78 10.12
C GLN A 20 3.06 37.22 11.44
N LYS A 21 3.10 35.90 11.58
CA LYS A 21 2.54 35.11 12.68
C LYS A 21 3.42 33.90 12.93
N GLU A 22 3.86 33.70 14.16
CA GLU A 22 4.62 32.50 14.51
C GLU A 22 3.65 31.36 14.86
N ARG A 23 3.95 30.17 14.35
CA ARG A 23 3.26 28.92 14.63
C ARG A 23 4.29 27.82 14.85
N PRO A 24 4.02 26.81 15.70
CA PRO A 24 4.88 25.65 15.80
C PRO A 24 5.05 24.99 14.42
N ASP A 25 6.23 24.45 14.13
CA ASP A 25 6.56 23.82 12.84
C ASP A 25 5.57 22.71 12.45
N LEU A 26 5.00 22.03 13.44
CA LEU A 26 3.98 21.00 13.21
C LEU A 26 2.72 21.55 12.49
N PHE A 27 2.40 22.83 12.67
CA PHE A 27 1.24 23.49 12.06
C PHE A 27 1.61 24.49 10.96
N SER A 28 2.88 24.47 10.55
CA SER A 28 3.45 25.29 9.48
C SER A 28 3.78 24.42 8.27
N TRP A 29 3.47 24.91 7.08
CA TRP A 29 3.65 24.17 5.84
C TRP A 29 4.28 25.04 4.77
N HIS A 30 5.39 24.60 4.18
CA HIS A 30 5.91 25.20 2.96
C HIS A 30 5.16 24.66 1.74
N ALA A 31 4.66 25.56 0.89
CA ALA A 31 3.82 25.20 -0.25
C ALA A 31 4.31 25.81 -1.57
N ASN A 32 4.33 24.99 -2.62
CA ASN A 32 4.71 25.38 -3.97
C ASN A 32 3.57 25.17 -4.97
N PHE A 33 3.64 25.93 -6.06
CA PHE A 33 2.75 25.80 -7.21
C PHE A 33 3.54 25.46 -8.48
N LEU A 34 3.03 24.49 -9.23
CA LEU A 34 3.58 24.04 -10.50
C LEU A 34 2.48 23.45 -11.41
N ARG A 35 2.84 23.15 -12.66
CA ARG A 35 1.95 22.47 -13.61
C ARG A 35 2.53 21.11 -13.96
N ILE A 36 1.80 20.05 -13.67
CA ILE A 36 2.16 18.68 -14.03
C ILE A 36 1.14 18.20 -15.06
N ASN A 37 1.60 17.71 -16.21
CA ASN A 37 0.72 17.34 -17.35
C ASN A 37 -0.32 18.43 -17.68
N ARG A 38 0.14 19.69 -17.71
CA ARG A 38 -0.64 20.94 -17.94
C ARG A 38 -1.69 21.26 -16.86
N ARG A 39 -1.83 20.44 -15.83
CA ARG A 39 -2.78 20.62 -14.73
C ARG A 39 -2.15 21.37 -13.55
N LYS A 40 -2.90 22.32 -12.98
CA LYS A 40 -2.47 23.13 -11.83
C LYS A 40 -2.31 22.25 -10.59
N THR A 41 -1.14 22.30 -9.96
CA THR A 41 -0.79 21.41 -8.86
C THR A 41 -0.17 22.20 -7.72
N VAL A 42 -0.59 21.91 -6.50
CA VAL A 42 -0.02 22.45 -5.27
C VAL A 42 0.58 21.32 -4.45
N ILE A 43 1.80 21.52 -3.99
CA ILE A 43 2.52 20.56 -3.15
C ILE A 43 2.90 21.27 -1.87
N LEU A 44 2.63 20.63 -0.73
CA LEU A 44 2.94 21.15 0.59
C LEU A 44 3.83 20.16 1.33
N ASN A 45 4.82 20.66 2.05
CA ASN A 45 5.58 19.88 3.03
C ASN A 45 5.36 20.47 4.42
N ASN A 46 5.14 19.61 5.40
CA ASN A 46 5.07 20.01 6.81
C ASN A 46 6.47 20.43 7.29
N ASP A 47 6.56 21.49 8.08
CA ASP A 47 7.87 22.04 8.46
C ASP A 47 8.56 21.19 9.54
N ALA A 48 7.80 20.51 10.41
CA ALA A 48 8.34 19.64 11.44
C ALA A 48 8.77 18.26 10.90
N SER A 49 8.01 17.69 9.97
CA SER A 49 8.21 16.31 9.52
C SER A 49 8.61 16.15 8.07
N ASN A 50 8.57 17.21 7.26
CA ASN A 50 8.69 17.14 5.80
C ASN A 50 7.63 16.24 5.12
N TYR A 51 6.56 15.87 5.83
CA TYR A 51 5.49 15.06 5.26
C TYR A 51 4.81 15.80 4.12
N THR A 52 4.64 15.13 2.98
CA THR A 52 4.15 15.75 1.75
C THR A 52 2.62 15.63 1.62
N VAL A 53 1.97 16.67 1.12
CA VAL A 53 0.57 16.66 0.66
C VAL A 53 0.54 17.17 -0.78
N VAL A 54 -0.20 16.48 -1.65
CA VAL A 54 -0.30 16.79 -3.09
C VAL A 54 -1.75 17.04 -3.49
N LEU A 55 -2.00 18.23 -4.04
CA LEU A 55 -3.27 18.65 -4.62
C LEU A 55 -3.10 18.81 -6.14
N TYR A 56 -3.52 17.82 -6.93
CA TYR A 56 -3.32 17.73 -8.38
C TYR A 56 -4.57 18.13 -9.15
N GLY A 57 -4.41 18.92 -10.22
CA GLY A 57 -5.53 19.28 -11.09
C GLY A 57 -6.54 20.27 -10.52
N MET A 58 -6.09 21.13 -9.61
CA MET A 58 -6.94 22.16 -9.00
C MET A 58 -7.53 23.11 -10.04
N LYS A 59 -8.83 23.40 -9.92
CA LYS A 59 -9.57 24.37 -10.74
C LYS A 59 -9.66 25.71 -10.02
N LYS A 60 -10.13 26.75 -10.73
CA LYS A 60 -10.32 28.10 -10.16
C LYS A 60 -11.15 28.08 -8.86
N GLU A 61 -12.22 27.29 -8.83
CA GLU A 61 -13.08 27.12 -7.65
C GLU A 61 -12.35 26.50 -6.46
N ASP A 62 -11.36 25.63 -6.71
CA ASP A 62 -10.56 25.02 -5.65
C ASP A 62 -9.58 26.03 -5.03
N PHE A 63 -9.03 26.95 -5.84
CA PHE A 63 -8.19 28.04 -5.35
C PHE A 63 -9.00 29.07 -4.54
N LEU A 64 -10.27 29.31 -4.89
CA LEU A 64 -11.16 30.14 -4.05
C LEU A 64 -11.43 29.53 -2.67
N LYS A 65 -11.34 28.19 -2.57
CA LYS A 65 -11.52 27.42 -1.33
C LYS A 65 -10.20 26.82 -0.83
N PHE A 66 -9.08 27.47 -1.10
CA PHE A 66 -7.74 26.89 -0.90
C PHE A 66 -7.53 26.33 0.50
N SER A 67 -7.88 27.09 1.54
CA SER A 67 -7.74 26.67 2.94
C SER A 67 -8.52 25.40 3.25
N GLU A 68 -9.75 25.27 2.73
CA GLU A 68 -10.58 24.06 2.90
C GLU A 68 -9.95 22.87 2.17
N ARG A 69 -9.44 23.08 0.94
CA ARG A 69 -8.76 22.04 0.15
C ARG A 69 -7.48 21.54 0.82
N VAL A 70 -6.69 22.44 1.41
CA VAL A 70 -5.48 22.05 2.15
C VAL A 70 -5.83 21.25 3.40
N LYS A 71 -6.81 21.71 4.20
CA LYS A 71 -7.27 20.97 5.40
C LYS A 71 -7.76 19.57 5.04
N GLU A 72 -8.53 19.45 3.95
CA GLU A 72 -9.02 18.14 3.47
C GLU A 72 -7.89 17.26 2.93
N GLY A 73 -6.92 17.83 2.21
CA GLY A 73 -5.73 17.10 1.76
C GLY A 73 -4.91 16.53 2.92
N ILE A 74 -4.70 17.33 3.97
CA ILE A 74 -4.01 16.88 5.20
C ILE A 74 -4.84 15.79 5.90
N ARG A 75 -6.15 16.00 6.08
CA ARG A 75 -7.05 15.01 6.68
C ARG A 75 -6.93 13.66 6.01
N ARG A 76 -7.02 13.63 4.68
CA ARG A 76 -6.95 12.40 3.89
C ARG A 76 -5.58 11.73 3.99
N ALA A 77 -4.51 12.51 3.95
CA ALA A 77 -3.17 11.99 4.10
C ALA A 77 -2.95 11.38 5.50
N PHE A 78 -3.40 12.05 6.55
CA PHE A 78 -3.28 11.54 7.92
C PHE A 78 -4.15 10.31 8.17
N LYS A 79 -5.37 10.28 7.59
CA LYS A 79 -6.23 9.08 7.59
C LYS A 79 -5.55 7.89 6.91
N LEU A 80 -4.88 8.12 5.78
CA LEU A 80 -4.15 7.07 5.08
C LEU A 80 -2.98 6.52 5.91
N GLU A 81 -2.33 7.36 6.71
CA GLU A 81 -1.32 6.97 7.70
C GLU A 81 -1.90 6.23 8.92
N GLY A 82 -3.23 6.12 9.04
CA GLY A 82 -3.90 5.44 10.15
C GLY A 82 -4.03 6.28 11.42
N ILE A 83 -3.78 7.60 11.34
CA ILE A 83 -3.89 8.50 12.49
C ILE A 83 -5.35 8.58 12.97
N LYS A 84 -5.57 8.51 14.28
CA LYS A 84 -6.89 8.59 14.93
C LYS A 84 -7.68 9.81 14.45
N ASP A 85 -8.96 9.60 14.10
CA ASP A 85 -9.86 10.68 13.67
C ASP A 85 -10.00 11.80 14.71
N SER A 86 -10.02 11.45 16.00
CA SER A 86 -10.03 12.42 17.11
C SER A 86 -8.81 13.34 17.07
N LEU A 87 -7.61 12.79 16.82
CA LEU A 87 -6.37 13.53 16.77
C LEU A 87 -6.28 14.40 15.51
N ILE A 88 -6.71 13.87 14.36
CA ILE A 88 -6.80 14.63 13.11
C ILE A 88 -7.73 15.84 13.28
N ASN A 89 -8.89 15.64 13.91
CA ASN A 89 -9.83 16.72 14.20
C ASN A 89 -9.19 17.79 15.10
N LYS A 90 -8.56 17.37 16.20
CA LYS A 90 -7.84 18.26 17.13
C LYS A 90 -6.77 19.08 16.39
N TYR A 91 -5.94 18.43 15.58
CA TYR A 91 -4.91 19.06 14.76
C TYR A 91 -5.46 20.10 13.78
N LEU A 92 -6.55 19.80 13.08
CA LEU A 92 -7.13 20.73 12.10
C LEU A 92 -7.91 21.89 12.74
N SER A 93 -8.32 21.74 14.01
CA SER A 93 -9.01 22.77 14.79
C SER A 93 -8.10 23.58 15.72
N GLU A 94 -6.85 23.19 15.92
CA GLU A 94 -5.91 23.84 16.86
C GLU A 94 -5.81 25.36 16.63
N PHE A 95 -5.88 25.77 15.36
CA PHE A 95 -5.86 27.17 14.97
C PHE A 95 -7.03 27.45 14.02
N GLU A 96 -7.94 28.32 14.48
CA GLU A 96 -9.13 28.73 13.73
C GLU A 96 -8.77 29.43 12.41
N ASP A 97 -7.75 30.29 12.46
CA ASP A 97 -7.28 31.09 11.34
C ASP A 97 -6.32 30.34 10.42
N PHE A 98 -6.35 30.71 9.14
CA PHE A 98 -5.47 30.19 8.09
C PHE A 98 -4.70 31.35 7.47
N THR A 99 -3.39 31.42 7.72
CA THR A 99 -2.55 32.59 7.42
C THR A 99 -1.47 32.26 6.40
N PHE A 100 -0.99 33.28 5.69
CA PHE A 100 0.02 33.13 4.64
C PHE A 100 1.26 33.99 4.90
N GLN A 101 2.42 33.43 4.60
CA GLN A 101 3.72 34.12 4.65
C GLN A 101 4.58 33.79 3.45
N LYS A 102 5.67 34.55 3.29
CA LYS A 102 6.68 34.26 2.26
C LYS A 102 7.52 33.06 2.70
N ALA A 103 7.59 32.04 1.85
CA ALA A 103 8.57 30.97 1.99
C ALA A 103 10.00 31.54 1.83
N ASN A 104 10.73 31.68 2.94
CA ASN A 104 12.08 32.27 2.96
C ASN A 104 13.15 31.29 3.47
N ASN A 105 12.77 30.19 4.12
CA ASN A 105 13.72 29.22 4.64
C ASN A 105 14.28 28.34 3.51
N ARG A 106 15.58 28.49 3.22
CA ARG A 106 16.25 27.77 2.12
C ARG A 106 16.25 26.25 2.29
N SER A 107 16.35 25.75 3.52
CA SER A 107 16.36 24.30 3.80
C SER A 107 15.00 23.68 3.46
N TYR A 108 13.92 24.28 3.98
CA TYR A 108 12.56 23.81 3.68
C TYR A 108 12.19 23.95 2.21
N ILE A 109 12.61 25.03 1.53
CA ILE A 109 12.44 25.18 0.08
C ILE A 109 13.19 24.08 -0.69
N GLY A 110 14.41 23.73 -0.26
CA GLY A 110 15.18 22.63 -0.86
C GLY A 110 14.45 21.29 -0.78
N ARG A 111 13.90 20.97 0.40
CA ARG A 111 13.10 19.74 0.60
C ARG A 111 11.79 19.77 -0.19
N LEU A 112 11.10 20.91 -0.23
CA LEU A 112 9.89 21.10 -1.03
C LEU A 112 10.16 20.91 -2.53
N ASN A 113 11.27 21.44 -3.05
CA ASN A 113 11.66 21.24 -4.45
C ASN A 113 11.93 19.76 -4.76
N TYR A 114 12.52 19.02 -3.80
CA TYR A 114 12.69 17.58 -3.94
C TYR A 114 11.34 16.87 -4.00
N SER A 115 10.40 17.19 -3.10
CA SER A 115 9.03 16.66 -3.16
C SER A 115 8.35 16.98 -4.48
N CYS A 116 8.50 18.20 -5.02
CA CYS A 116 7.99 18.55 -6.35
C CYS A 116 8.53 17.64 -7.46
N LYS A 117 9.84 17.41 -7.49
CA LYS A 117 10.49 16.52 -8.47
C LYS A 117 10.00 15.08 -8.34
N MET A 118 9.83 14.58 -7.11
CA MET A 118 9.33 13.24 -6.88
C MET A 118 7.86 13.10 -7.29
N THR A 119 7.03 14.09 -7.00
CA THR A 119 5.64 14.14 -7.47
C THR A 119 5.54 14.13 -8.99
N GLU A 120 6.39 14.87 -9.70
CA GLU A 120 6.46 14.83 -11.17
C GLU A 120 6.85 13.44 -11.70
N ARG A 121 7.76 12.72 -11.04
CA ARG A 121 8.14 11.35 -11.42
C ARG A 121 7.00 10.34 -11.28
N TYR A 122 6.07 10.58 -10.36
CA TYR A 122 4.88 9.75 -10.18
C TYR A 122 3.68 10.25 -10.98
N ALA A 123 3.85 11.23 -11.87
CA ALA A 123 2.74 11.85 -12.57
C ALA A 123 1.89 10.86 -13.36
N ASP A 124 2.52 9.85 -13.99
CA ASP A 124 1.81 8.81 -14.76
C ASP A 124 0.99 7.85 -13.90
N ARG A 125 1.17 7.91 -12.57
CA ARG A 125 0.40 7.14 -11.59
C ARG A 125 -0.65 7.98 -10.87
N PHE A 126 -0.83 9.24 -11.26
CA PHE A 126 -1.95 10.01 -10.73
C PHE A 126 -3.25 9.30 -11.05
N ASN A 127 -4.22 9.43 -10.15
CA ASN A 127 -5.54 8.85 -10.37
C ASN A 127 -6.26 9.67 -11.45
N PHE A 128 -5.91 9.45 -12.73
CA PHE A 128 -6.44 10.21 -13.86
C PHE A 128 -7.93 9.95 -14.08
N ASN A 129 -8.40 8.78 -13.65
CA ASN A 129 -9.77 8.31 -13.82
C ASN A 129 -10.73 8.88 -12.78
N GLN A 130 -10.23 9.46 -11.68
CA GLN A 130 -11.07 10.07 -10.66
C GLN A 130 -10.97 11.60 -10.72
N LYS A 131 -12.13 12.27 -10.64
CA LYS A 131 -12.28 13.74 -10.61
C LYS A 131 -11.70 14.39 -9.33
N GLU A 132 -10.85 13.68 -8.61
CA GLU A 132 -10.38 14.03 -7.28
C GLU A 132 -9.01 14.70 -7.32
N ILE A 133 -8.87 15.81 -6.58
CA ILE A 133 -7.62 16.58 -6.54
C ILE A 133 -6.62 16.03 -5.53
N TYR A 134 -7.03 15.18 -4.59
CA TYR A 134 -6.20 14.72 -3.47
C TYR A 134 -5.40 13.47 -3.86
N GLN A 135 -4.08 13.56 -3.85
CA GLN A 135 -3.19 12.46 -4.24
C GLN A 135 -2.47 11.87 -3.02
N SER A 136 -3.24 11.43 -2.01
CA SER A 136 -2.71 10.95 -0.72
C SER A 136 -1.79 9.74 -0.86
N GLU A 137 -2.07 8.82 -1.79
CA GLU A 137 -1.22 7.64 -2.05
C GLU A 137 0.18 8.01 -2.55
N ILE A 138 0.27 9.04 -3.40
CA ILE A 138 1.56 9.53 -3.91
C ILE A 138 2.28 10.33 -2.85
N ALA A 139 1.56 11.17 -2.11
CA ALA A 139 2.08 11.88 -0.95
C ALA A 139 2.69 10.92 0.08
N LYS A 140 1.99 9.80 0.37
CA LYS A 140 2.49 8.74 1.24
C LYS A 140 3.76 8.10 0.70
N LYS A 141 3.76 7.65 -0.57
CA LYS A 141 4.96 7.07 -1.21
C LYS A 141 6.18 7.98 -1.16
N ILE A 142 5.99 9.29 -1.34
CA ILE A 142 7.07 10.28 -1.21
C ILE A 142 7.54 10.39 0.25
N SER A 143 6.60 10.34 1.19
CA SER A 143 6.85 10.46 2.63
C SER A 143 7.41 9.17 3.27
N ASP A 144 7.38 8.05 2.54
CA ASP A 144 8.02 6.78 2.91
C ASP A 144 9.49 6.70 2.40
N ILE A 145 9.99 7.74 1.72
CA ILE A 145 11.40 7.82 1.27
C ILE A 145 12.25 8.56 2.31
N PRO A 146 13.41 8.01 2.71
CA PRO A 146 14.27 8.65 3.69
C PRO A 146 14.80 9.98 3.15
N THR A 147 14.61 11.04 3.93
CA THR A 147 15.01 12.41 3.60
C THR A 147 16.18 12.84 4.49
N LYS A 148 17.14 13.57 3.92
CA LYS A 148 18.26 14.15 4.66
C LYS A 148 17.79 15.34 5.51
N GLY A 149 17.89 15.20 6.83
CA GLY A 149 17.79 16.27 7.81
C GLY A 149 19.12 16.98 8.02
N ASP A 150 19.20 17.78 9.07
CA ASP A 150 20.39 18.60 9.34
C ASP A 150 21.58 17.73 9.76
N ASN A 151 21.34 16.66 10.56
CA ASN A 151 22.38 15.77 11.07
C ASN A 151 22.13 14.27 10.81
N GLU A 152 20.96 13.88 10.29
CA GLU A 152 20.58 12.48 10.11
C GLU A 152 19.59 12.31 8.95
N TYR A 153 19.45 11.08 8.46
CA TYR A 153 18.33 10.70 7.60
C TYR A 153 17.13 10.32 8.46
N PHE A 154 15.93 10.64 7.98
CA PHE A 154 14.69 10.29 8.64
C PHE A 154 13.59 10.02 7.63
N TYR A 155 12.57 9.28 8.05
CA TYR A 155 11.38 9.03 7.27
C TYR A 155 10.28 10.05 7.63
N PRO A 156 9.79 10.86 6.67
CA PRO A 156 8.80 11.91 6.95
C PRO A 156 7.50 11.42 7.61
N ASN A 157 6.99 10.24 7.23
CA ASN A 157 5.83 9.61 7.86
C ASN A 157 6.08 9.25 9.33
N GLU A 158 7.23 8.66 9.67
CA GLU A 158 7.59 8.31 11.04
C GLU A 158 7.76 9.56 11.89
N ARG A 159 8.49 10.56 11.36
CA ARG A 159 8.70 11.84 12.04
C ARG A 159 7.39 12.61 12.26
N LEU A 160 6.44 12.53 11.32
CA LEU A 160 5.11 13.11 11.52
C LEU A 160 4.42 12.50 12.74
N ARG A 161 4.46 11.16 12.85
CA ARG A 161 3.85 10.44 13.96
C ARG A 161 4.50 10.80 15.29
N GLU A 162 5.83 10.80 15.34
CA GLU A 162 6.60 11.24 16.52
C GLU A 162 6.21 12.66 16.96
N LYS A 163 6.12 13.61 16.01
CA LYS A 163 5.81 15.00 16.33
C LYS A 163 4.37 15.21 16.78
N LEU A 164 3.43 14.44 16.26
CA LEU A 164 2.05 14.43 16.75
C LEU A 164 1.97 13.87 18.18
N ALA A 165 2.64 12.73 18.43
CA ALA A 165 2.68 12.13 19.76
C ALA A 165 3.31 13.07 20.80
N GLU A 166 4.46 13.68 20.47
CA GLU A 166 5.16 14.66 21.32
C GLU A 166 4.26 15.87 21.65
N TYR A 167 3.61 16.46 20.65
CA TYR A 167 2.80 17.66 20.84
C TYR A 167 1.54 17.40 21.70
N TYR A 168 0.90 16.23 21.52
CA TYR A 168 -0.34 15.92 22.22
C TYR A 168 -0.14 15.10 23.50
N GLY A 169 1.07 14.62 23.78
CA GLY A 169 1.35 13.74 24.92
C GLY A 169 0.60 12.42 24.84
N GLU A 170 0.42 11.88 23.64
CA GLU A 170 -0.30 10.62 23.37
C GLU A 170 0.59 9.72 22.51
N ASP A 171 1.11 8.62 23.08
CA ASP A 171 1.98 7.70 22.33
C ASP A 171 1.18 6.84 21.33
N ASP A 172 -0.04 6.46 21.71
CA ASP A 172 -0.96 5.73 20.85
C ASP A 172 -1.71 6.70 19.93
N ILE A 173 -1.17 7.03 18.76
CA ILE A 173 -1.84 7.93 17.80
C ILE A 173 -2.48 7.22 16.61
N ILE A 174 -2.20 5.92 16.45
CA ILE A 174 -2.65 5.12 15.30
C ILE A 174 -3.84 4.27 15.72
N LYS A 175 -4.86 4.27 14.88
CA LYS A 175 -6.01 3.39 15.02
C LYS A 175 -6.51 3.00 13.64
N THR A 176 -6.31 1.74 13.29
CA THR A 176 -6.80 1.17 12.04
C THR A 176 -7.67 -0.05 12.32
N GLU A 177 -8.55 -0.37 11.37
CA GLU A 177 -9.17 -1.69 11.31
C GLU A 177 -8.24 -2.62 10.52
N ALA A 178 -8.12 -3.86 10.96
CA ALA A 178 -7.26 -4.87 10.35
C ALA A 178 -7.95 -6.24 10.33
N ALA A 179 -7.48 -7.15 9.48
CA ALA A 179 -7.89 -8.55 9.49
C ALA A 179 -6.73 -9.44 9.92
N ILE A 180 -7.01 -10.46 10.72
CA ILE A 180 -6.13 -11.61 10.88
C ILE A 180 -6.45 -12.58 9.73
N LEU A 181 -5.48 -12.77 8.85
CA LEU A 181 -5.58 -13.68 7.71
C LEU A 181 -4.72 -14.90 7.95
N LYS A 182 -5.27 -16.10 7.74
CA LYS A 182 -4.50 -17.32 7.58
C LYS A 182 -4.34 -17.60 6.10
N VAL A 183 -3.09 -17.72 5.65
CA VAL A 183 -2.71 -18.01 4.26
C VAL A 183 -2.08 -19.39 4.24
N GLU A 184 -2.64 -20.32 3.48
CA GLU A 184 -2.16 -21.68 3.30
C GLU A 184 -1.75 -21.87 1.84
N LEU A 185 -0.55 -22.36 1.59
CA LEU A 185 -0.06 -22.69 0.25
C LEU A 185 -0.21 -24.20 0.02
N GLU A 186 -0.88 -24.55 -1.08
CA GLU A 186 -1.12 -25.95 -1.46
C GLU A 186 0.17 -26.57 -2.04
N LEU A 187 0.81 -27.46 -1.27
CA LEU A 187 2.08 -28.12 -1.63
C LEU A 187 1.99 -29.66 -1.62
N GLY A 188 0.79 -30.21 -1.78
CA GLY A 188 0.57 -31.66 -1.76
C GLY A 188 0.85 -32.27 -0.38
N GLU A 189 1.94 -33.04 -0.25
CA GLU A 189 2.33 -33.70 1.01
C GLU A 189 3.06 -32.77 1.99
N TYR A 190 3.56 -31.63 1.51
CA TYR A 190 4.23 -30.63 2.34
C TYR A 190 3.23 -29.60 2.85
N GLU A 191 3.51 -29.05 4.03
CA GLU A 191 2.69 -28.00 4.64
C GLU A 191 3.45 -26.68 4.63
N ALA A 192 2.79 -25.59 4.21
CA ALA A 192 3.30 -24.23 4.37
C ALA A 192 2.17 -23.22 4.56
N TRP A 193 2.15 -22.55 5.72
CA TRP A 193 1.13 -21.55 6.04
C TRP A 193 1.68 -20.38 6.86
N ARG A 194 0.99 -19.24 6.79
CA ARG A 194 1.35 -17.99 7.47
C ARG A 194 0.10 -17.36 8.05
N LYS A 195 0.20 -16.79 9.25
CA LYS A 195 -0.84 -15.97 9.86
C LYS A 195 -0.35 -14.54 9.97
N VAL A 196 -1.11 -13.60 9.43
CA VAL A 196 -0.69 -12.20 9.29
C VAL A 196 -1.84 -11.27 9.63
N ILE A 197 -1.55 -10.19 10.35
CA ILE A 197 -2.45 -9.05 10.49
C ILE A 197 -2.26 -8.14 9.28
N VAL A 198 -3.34 -7.77 8.58
CA VAL A 198 -3.30 -6.85 7.43
C VAL A 198 -4.27 -5.69 7.65
N PRO A 199 -3.82 -4.43 7.55
CA PRO A 199 -4.71 -3.27 7.61
C PRO A 199 -5.79 -3.28 6.52
N LEU A 200 -7.05 -3.06 6.90
CA LEU A 200 -8.19 -3.14 5.97
C LEU A 200 -8.30 -1.95 5.00
N ASN A 201 -7.56 -0.88 5.24
CA ASN A 201 -7.44 0.25 4.32
C ASN A 201 -6.55 -0.06 3.11
N TYR A 202 -5.82 -1.19 3.11
CA TYR A 202 -5.01 -1.63 1.99
C TYR A 202 -5.88 -2.13 0.83
N ASN A 203 -5.33 -2.12 -0.38
CA ASN A 203 -5.93 -2.75 -1.56
C ASN A 203 -5.36 -4.15 -1.83
N PHE A 204 -5.95 -4.87 -2.79
CA PHE A 204 -5.54 -6.23 -3.12
C PHE A 204 -4.14 -6.31 -3.75
N HIS A 205 -3.68 -5.26 -4.42
CA HIS A 205 -2.28 -5.19 -4.87
C HIS A 205 -1.28 -5.11 -3.71
N GLN A 206 -1.63 -4.41 -2.63
CA GLN A 206 -0.84 -4.42 -1.40
C GLN A 206 -0.90 -5.78 -0.72
N LEU A 207 -2.06 -6.46 -0.73
CA LEU A 207 -2.16 -7.85 -0.26
C LEU A 207 -1.25 -8.78 -1.08
N HIS A 208 -1.23 -8.66 -2.41
CA HIS A 208 -0.31 -9.40 -3.27
C HIS A 208 1.15 -9.22 -2.79
N LYS A 209 1.60 -7.98 -2.56
CA LYS A 209 2.95 -7.72 -2.05
C LYS A 209 3.21 -8.40 -0.71
N ILE A 210 2.23 -8.41 0.19
CA ILE A 210 2.33 -9.11 1.48
C ILE A 210 2.53 -10.60 1.22
N LEU A 211 1.69 -11.23 0.40
CA LEU A 211 1.77 -12.66 0.06
C LEU A 211 3.14 -13.03 -0.51
N GLN A 212 3.68 -12.22 -1.42
CA GLN A 212 5.02 -12.41 -1.96
C GLN A 212 6.10 -12.42 -0.86
N LYS A 213 6.01 -11.49 0.11
CA LYS A 213 6.96 -11.45 1.25
C LYS A 213 6.78 -12.62 2.22
N LEU A 214 5.55 -13.05 2.45
CA LEU A 214 5.23 -14.19 3.32
C LEU A 214 5.85 -15.51 2.85
N TYR A 215 6.01 -15.67 1.53
CA TYR A 215 6.55 -16.88 0.88
C TYR A 215 7.92 -16.65 0.22
N ASN A 216 8.63 -15.57 0.55
CA ASN A 216 9.98 -15.24 0.04
C ASN A 216 10.08 -15.08 -1.50
N TRP A 217 8.95 -14.85 -2.16
CA TRP A 217 8.88 -14.64 -3.60
C TRP A 217 9.06 -13.18 -4.01
N GLN A 218 9.21 -12.98 -5.32
CA GLN A 218 9.70 -11.74 -5.89
C GLN A 218 8.66 -10.97 -6.69
N GLY A 219 7.51 -11.59 -6.99
CA GLY A 219 6.35 -10.94 -7.60
C GLY A 219 6.56 -10.58 -9.08
N TYR A 220 7.30 -11.42 -9.82
CA TYR A 220 7.57 -11.19 -11.25
C TYR A 220 6.57 -11.88 -12.16
N HIS A 221 5.80 -12.83 -11.64
CA HIS A 221 4.81 -13.58 -12.41
C HIS A 221 3.42 -12.95 -12.31
N LEU A 222 2.53 -13.38 -13.21
CA LEU A 222 1.12 -13.01 -13.18
C LEU A 222 0.41 -13.61 -11.97
N HIS A 223 -0.66 -12.94 -11.53
CA HIS A 223 -1.48 -13.41 -10.42
C HIS A 223 -2.92 -12.92 -10.51
N GLU A 224 -3.79 -13.56 -9.76
CA GLU A 224 -5.18 -13.14 -9.59
C GLU A 224 -5.75 -13.58 -8.25
N PHE A 225 -6.88 -12.99 -7.86
CA PHE A 225 -7.64 -13.40 -6.69
C PHE A 225 -9.03 -13.83 -7.09
N PHE A 226 -9.52 -14.92 -6.50
CA PHE A 226 -10.93 -15.28 -6.49
C PHE A 226 -11.47 -15.15 -5.08
N ILE A 227 -12.59 -14.45 -4.95
CA ILE A 227 -13.32 -14.29 -3.70
C ILE A 227 -14.57 -15.15 -3.79
N TYR A 228 -14.76 -16.01 -2.81
CA TYR A 228 -15.83 -17.00 -2.82
C TYR A 228 -17.04 -16.53 -2.02
N SER A 229 -18.21 -16.85 -2.57
CA SER A 229 -19.49 -16.72 -1.89
C SER A 229 -19.73 -17.88 -0.91
N GLU A 230 -20.84 -17.81 -0.19
CA GLU A 230 -21.35 -18.95 0.61
C GLU A 230 -22.06 -20.01 -0.26
N GLU A 231 -22.27 -19.74 -1.56
CA GLU A 231 -22.90 -20.69 -2.48
C GLU A 231 -21.92 -21.81 -2.84
N LYS A 232 -22.40 -23.05 -2.81
CA LYS A 232 -21.64 -24.24 -3.21
C LYS A 232 -22.19 -24.85 -4.49
N ASP A 233 -21.28 -25.31 -5.34
CA ASP A 233 -21.59 -26.13 -6.50
C ASP A 233 -20.78 -27.42 -6.44
N ASP A 234 -21.38 -28.46 -5.87
CA ASP A 234 -20.77 -29.79 -5.73
C ASP A 234 -20.68 -30.55 -7.07
N THR A 235 -21.19 -29.97 -8.17
CA THR A 235 -21.20 -30.62 -9.50
C THR A 235 -20.01 -30.28 -10.37
N LYS A 236 -19.23 -29.24 -10.01
CA LYS A 236 -18.03 -28.83 -10.74
C LYS A 236 -16.75 -29.15 -9.99
N CYS A 237 -15.69 -29.44 -10.76
CA CYS A 237 -14.41 -29.88 -10.23
C CYS A 237 -13.62 -28.72 -9.61
N TRP A 238 -13.00 -28.96 -8.45
CA TRP A 238 -12.14 -28.03 -7.71
C TRP A 238 -10.86 -27.59 -8.46
N ASN A 239 -10.53 -28.21 -9.59
CA ASN A 239 -9.37 -27.85 -10.42
C ASN A 239 -9.61 -26.61 -11.30
N GLN A 240 -10.81 -26.02 -11.23
CA GLN A 240 -11.14 -24.74 -11.85
C GLN A 240 -10.90 -23.60 -10.86
N SER A 241 -10.27 -22.51 -11.32
CA SER A 241 -9.88 -21.37 -10.48
C SER A 241 -11.07 -20.71 -9.78
N GLU A 242 -12.23 -20.76 -10.43
CA GLU A 242 -13.52 -20.21 -10.03
C GLU A 242 -14.18 -20.97 -8.85
N TYR A 243 -13.63 -22.12 -8.46
CA TYR A 243 -14.14 -22.94 -7.36
C TYR A 243 -13.10 -23.09 -6.25
N HIS A 244 -13.57 -23.00 -5.01
CA HIS A 244 -12.78 -23.29 -3.82
C HIS A 244 -12.59 -24.80 -3.67
N LYS A 245 -11.54 -25.25 -2.97
CA LYS A 245 -11.30 -26.67 -2.66
C LYS A 245 -12.47 -27.36 -1.94
N ASP A 246 -13.30 -26.57 -1.24
CA ASP A 246 -14.51 -27.03 -0.53
C ASP A 246 -15.82 -26.84 -1.32
N GLY A 247 -15.75 -26.53 -2.62
CA GLY A 247 -16.89 -26.41 -3.53
C GLY A 247 -17.57 -25.04 -3.59
N TYR A 248 -17.04 -24.01 -2.91
CA TYR A 248 -17.62 -22.67 -2.97
C TYR A 248 -17.39 -22.01 -4.34
N LYS A 249 -18.43 -21.34 -4.84
CA LYS A 249 -18.43 -20.58 -6.10
C LYS A 249 -17.81 -19.20 -5.89
N ALA A 250 -16.97 -18.78 -6.84
CA ALA A 250 -16.48 -17.41 -6.89
C ALA A 250 -17.65 -16.42 -7.08
N SER A 251 -17.61 -15.30 -6.37
CA SER A 251 -18.48 -14.15 -6.61
C SER A 251 -17.74 -12.98 -7.25
N LEU A 252 -16.41 -12.97 -7.17
CA LEU A 252 -15.57 -11.89 -7.68
C LEU A 252 -14.18 -12.43 -8.05
N ASN A 253 -13.69 -12.06 -9.24
CA ASN A 253 -12.31 -12.23 -9.67
C ASN A 253 -11.63 -10.85 -9.74
N LEU A 254 -10.43 -10.77 -9.18
CA LEU A 254 -9.59 -9.56 -9.20
C LEU A 254 -8.35 -9.79 -10.04
N THR A 255 -8.20 -8.97 -11.08
CA THR A 255 -7.05 -9.01 -11.98
C THR A 255 -6.04 -7.92 -11.65
N MET A 256 -4.79 -8.12 -12.10
CA MET A 256 -3.67 -7.21 -11.80
C MET A 256 -3.90 -5.78 -12.33
N ASN A 257 -4.51 -5.67 -13.52
CA ASN A 257 -4.70 -4.42 -14.23
C ASN A 257 -5.82 -4.54 -15.27
N GLN A 258 -6.11 -3.41 -15.93
CA GLN A 258 -7.17 -3.31 -16.92
C GLN A 258 -6.97 -4.22 -18.15
N GLU A 259 -5.73 -4.44 -18.58
CA GLU A 259 -5.42 -5.33 -19.72
C GLU A 259 -5.75 -6.78 -19.37
N ASN A 260 -5.36 -7.25 -18.18
CA ASN A 260 -5.73 -8.58 -17.70
C ASN A 260 -7.24 -8.72 -17.51
N LEU A 261 -7.93 -7.68 -17.02
CA LEU A 261 -9.39 -7.69 -16.93
C LEU A 261 -10.05 -7.88 -18.30
N GLU A 262 -9.59 -7.15 -19.31
CA GLU A 262 -10.10 -7.25 -20.68
C GLU A 262 -9.80 -8.61 -21.31
N TYR A 263 -8.61 -9.16 -21.06
CA TYR A 263 -8.25 -10.51 -21.48
C TYR A 263 -9.16 -11.57 -20.84
N ASN A 264 -9.30 -11.56 -19.51
CA ASN A 264 -10.16 -12.51 -18.80
C ASN A 264 -11.61 -12.42 -19.28
N LYS A 265 -12.10 -11.20 -19.48
CA LYS A 265 -13.45 -10.96 -19.96
C LYS A 265 -13.69 -11.55 -21.36
N ASN A 266 -12.81 -11.28 -22.31
CA ASN A 266 -13.06 -11.57 -23.73
C ASN A 266 -12.49 -12.92 -24.16
N GLU A 267 -11.26 -13.24 -23.77
CA GLU A 267 -10.51 -14.42 -24.24
C GLU A 267 -10.80 -15.66 -23.40
N LEU A 268 -10.95 -15.49 -22.08
CA LEU A 268 -11.38 -16.57 -21.17
C LEU A 268 -12.91 -16.65 -21.04
N ASN A 269 -13.63 -15.71 -21.67
CA ASN A 269 -15.09 -15.63 -21.64
C ASN A 269 -15.66 -15.58 -20.20
N PHE A 270 -14.93 -14.97 -19.26
CA PHE A 270 -15.40 -14.82 -17.88
C PHE A 270 -16.65 -13.94 -17.77
N GLU A 271 -17.00 -13.18 -18.81
CA GLU A 271 -18.28 -12.47 -18.85
C GLU A 271 -19.51 -13.38 -18.90
N ALA A 272 -19.33 -14.64 -19.28
CA ALA A 272 -20.40 -15.64 -19.27
C ALA A 272 -20.51 -16.38 -17.93
N GLU A 273 -19.55 -16.18 -17.04
CA GLU A 273 -19.54 -16.78 -15.70
C GLU A 273 -20.34 -15.92 -14.70
N ASP A 274 -20.76 -16.55 -13.61
CA ASP A 274 -21.62 -15.93 -12.59
C ASP A 274 -20.80 -15.30 -11.45
N PHE A 275 -19.81 -14.47 -11.81
CA PHE A 275 -19.02 -13.65 -10.88
C PHE A 275 -18.62 -12.30 -11.47
N GLU A 276 -18.38 -11.32 -10.61
CA GLU A 276 -17.93 -9.98 -11.01
C GLU A 276 -16.43 -9.95 -11.34
N LEU A 277 -16.02 -8.97 -12.15
CA LEU A 277 -14.62 -8.71 -12.50
C LEU A 277 -14.22 -7.30 -12.06
N ALA A 278 -13.09 -7.18 -11.37
CA ALA A 278 -12.53 -5.88 -11.00
C ALA A 278 -10.99 -5.88 -11.00
N VAL A 279 -10.38 -4.69 -10.94
CA VAL A 279 -8.93 -4.52 -10.85
C VAL A 279 -8.49 -4.40 -9.40
N GLU A 280 -7.46 -5.16 -9.02
CA GLU A 280 -7.01 -5.29 -7.61
C GLU A 280 -6.60 -3.97 -6.93
N ASN A 281 -6.18 -2.98 -7.71
CA ASN A 281 -5.73 -1.69 -7.19
C ASN A 281 -6.88 -0.77 -6.79
N GLU A 282 -8.10 -1.04 -7.28
CA GLU A 282 -9.28 -0.19 -7.10
C GLU A 282 -10.13 -0.60 -5.89
N LEU A 283 -9.95 -1.83 -5.39
CA LEU A 283 -10.75 -2.41 -4.32
C LEU A 283 -9.95 -2.53 -3.02
N LYS A 284 -10.53 -2.06 -1.91
CA LYS A 284 -9.90 -2.16 -0.59
C LYS A 284 -10.34 -3.44 0.13
N LEU A 285 -9.47 -3.95 1.01
CA LEU A 285 -9.75 -5.14 1.81
C LEU A 285 -11.00 -4.96 2.68
N LYS A 286 -11.22 -3.77 3.27
CA LYS A 286 -12.43 -3.48 4.05
C LYS A 286 -13.75 -3.64 3.28
N ASP A 287 -13.71 -3.54 1.96
CA ASP A 287 -14.90 -3.58 1.10
C ASP A 287 -15.25 -5.03 0.72
N VAL A 288 -14.37 -5.99 1.05
CA VAL A 288 -14.51 -7.42 0.69
C VAL A 288 -14.46 -8.34 1.91
N LEU A 289 -13.58 -8.07 2.88
CA LEU A 289 -13.40 -8.91 4.06
C LEU A 289 -14.53 -8.69 5.08
N PRO A 290 -14.95 -9.74 5.81
CA PRO A 290 -14.40 -11.09 5.84
C PRO A 290 -14.79 -11.92 4.61
N ALA A 291 -13.84 -12.71 4.09
CA ALA A 291 -14.09 -13.59 2.94
C ALA A 291 -13.14 -14.80 2.91
N ARG A 292 -13.50 -15.80 2.10
CA ARG A 292 -12.62 -16.87 1.63
C ARG A 292 -12.05 -16.47 0.29
N ILE A 293 -10.74 -16.56 0.13
CA ILE A 293 -10.05 -16.06 -1.05
C ILE A 293 -9.07 -17.12 -1.54
N LYS A 294 -9.05 -17.39 -2.85
CA LYS A 294 -7.94 -18.09 -3.49
C LYS A 294 -7.06 -17.07 -4.21
N TYR A 295 -5.78 -17.06 -3.88
CA TYR A 295 -4.78 -16.28 -4.58
C TYR A 295 -3.93 -17.23 -5.43
N ILE A 296 -3.94 -17.01 -6.74
CA ILE A 296 -3.16 -17.79 -7.71
C ILE A 296 -1.96 -16.97 -8.11
N TYR A 297 -0.76 -17.52 -7.94
CA TYR A 297 0.49 -16.89 -8.34
C TYR A 297 1.25 -17.77 -9.31
N ASP A 298 1.81 -17.13 -10.33
CA ASP A 298 2.51 -17.77 -11.44
C ASP A 298 1.60 -18.66 -12.26
N PHE A 299 1.17 -18.20 -13.44
CA PHE A 299 0.31 -18.99 -14.31
C PHE A 299 1.04 -20.13 -15.02
N GLY A 300 2.37 -20.22 -14.88
CA GLY A 300 3.16 -21.39 -15.27
C GLY A 300 3.10 -22.48 -14.19
N ASP A 301 3.64 -22.18 -13.01
CA ASP A 301 3.72 -23.13 -11.88
C ASP A 301 2.41 -23.34 -11.12
N PHE A 302 1.49 -22.39 -11.25
CA PHE A 302 0.10 -22.42 -10.78
C PHE A 302 -0.05 -22.59 -9.26
N TRP A 303 0.63 -21.74 -8.49
CA TRP A 303 0.62 -21.79 -7.03
C TRP A 303 -0.71 -21.31 -6.44
N HIS A 304 -1.42 -22.21 -5.75
CA HIS A 304 -2.65 -21.90 -5.05
C HIS A 304 -2.42 -21.55 -3.59
N HIS A 305 -2.93 -20.38 -3.18
CA HIS A 305 -3.03 -20.00 -1.78
C HIS A 305 -4.48 -19.88 -1.39
N TYR A 306 -4.84 -20.53 -0.28
CA TYR A 306 -6.14 -20.38 0.35
C TYR A 306 -5.99 -19.40 1.51
N ILE A 307 -6.76 -18.31 1.47
CA ILE A 307 -6.72 -17.23 2.43
C ILE A 307 -8.08 -17.17 3.13
N GLU A 308 -8.04 -17.31 4.44
CA GLU A 308 -9.20 -17.28 5.31
C GLU A 308 -9.12 -16.09 6.27
N THR A 309 -10.25 -15.41 6.47
CA THR A 309 -10.36 -14.35 7.48
C THR A 309 -10.68 -14.97 8.83
N GLU A 310 -9.71 -15.00 9.75
CA GLU A 310 -9.94 -15.54 11.11
C GLU A 310 -10.63 -14.51 12.01
N GLU A 311 -10.23 -13.24 11.95
CA GLU A 311 -10.76 -12.19 12.82
C GLU A 311 -10.67 -10.80 12.17
N ILE A 312 -11.64 -9.93 12.48
CA ILE A 312 -11.57 -8.49 12.17
C ILE A 312 -11.27 -7.69 13.44
N LEU A 313 -10.09 -7.08 13.48
CA LEU A 313 -9.63 -6.21 14.56
C LEU A 313 -10.11 -4.78 14.34
N LYS A 314 -10.83 -4.21 15.32
CA LYS A 314 -11.35 -2.84 15.26
C LYS A 314 -10.40 -1.76 15.80
N ASP A 315 -9.35 -2.16 16.50
CA ASP A 315 -8.40 -1.24 17.15
C ASP A 315 -6.96 -1.75 17.03
N TYR A 316 -6.50 -1.89 15.79
CA TYR A 316 -5.11 -2.23 15.51
C TYR A 316 -4.21 -0.99 15.62
N LYS A 317 -3.18 -1.08 16.47
CA LYS A 317 -2.30 0.03 16.87
C LYS A 317 -1.16 0.31 15.88
N SER A 318 -1.31 -0.18 14.67
CA SER A 318 -0.34 -0.02 13.58
C SER A 318 -1.10 0.17 12.27
N ASN A 319 -0.39 0.62 11.24
CA ASN A 319 -0.90 0.72 9.87
C ASN A 319 -0.01 -0.11 8.90
N LYS A 320 0.73 -1.07 9.46
CA LYS A 320 1.61 -1.99 8.75
C LYS A 320 1.18 -3.45 8.99
N PRO A 321 1.42 -4.36 8.02
CA PRO A 321 1.19 -5.77 8.23
C PRO A 321 2.09 -6.34 9.35
N THR A 322 1.62 -7.36 10.05
CA THR A 322 2.41 -8.03 11.10
C THR A 322 2.24 -9.54 11.02
N LEU A 323 3.34 -10.25 10.81
CA LEU A 323 3.40 -11.69 10.89
C LEU A 323 3.18 -12.12 12.34
N LEU A 324 2.20 -12.99 12.57
CA LEU A 324 1.90 -13.56 13.88
C LEU A 324 2.63 -14.88 14.08
N GLU A 325 2.49 -15.78 13.12
CA GLU A 325 3.03 -17.14 13.16
C GLU A 325 3.04 -17.75 11.75
N GLY A 326 3.69 -18.88 11.59
CA GLY A 326 3.72 -19.63 10.35
C GLY A 326 4.65 -20.84 10.46
N GLU A 327 4.50 -21.75 9.51
CA GLU A 327 5.25 -22.99 9.45
C GLU A 327 5.48 -23.42 8.01
N GLY A 328 6.53 -24.19 7.77
CA GLY A 328 6.80 -24.79 6.47
C GLY A 328 7.59 -23.92 5.51
N LYS A 329 8.34 -24.58 4.62
CA LYS A 329 9.18 -23.95 3.61
C LYS A 329 8.31 -23.54 2.41
N ALA A 330 8.60 -22.36 1.86
CA ALA A 330 8.03 -21.95 0.58
C ALA A 330 8.88 -22.50 -0.58
N PRO A 331 8.29 -22.83 -1.73
CA PRO A 331 9.05 -23.26 -2.91
C PRO A 331 9.91 -22.11 -3.46
N PRO A 332 11.09 -22.41 -4.05
CA PRO A 332 11.80 -21.45 -4.89
C PRO A 332 10.90 -20.95 -6.06
N GLU A 333 11.17 -19.75 -6.57
CA GLU A 333 10.58 -19.31 -7.85
C GLU A 333 11.00 -20.27 -8.97
N ASP A 334 10.14 -20.45 -9.96
CA ASP A 334 10.38 -21.28 -11.17
C ASP A 334 10.75 -22.76 -10.89
N VAL A 335 10.36 -23.31 -9.74
CA VAL A 335 10.69 -24.71 -9.39
C VAL A 335 9.86 -25.74 -10.17
N GLY A 336 8.81 -25.31 -10.89
CA GLY A 336 7.97 -26.20 -11.72
C GLY A 336 6.72 -26.70 -10.98
N GLY A 337 6.10 -25.83 -10.19
CA GLY A 337 4.86 -26.12 -9.48
C GLY A 337 5.00 -27.18 -8.38
N PRO A 338 3.90 -27.70 -7.82
CA PRO A 338 3.93 -28.62 -6.68
C PRO A 338 4.77 -29.89 -6.91
N GLY A 339 4.77 -30.41 -8.14
CA GLY A 339 5.58 -31.56 -8.52
C GLY A 339 7.08 -31.27 -8.49
N GLY A 340 7.50 -30.16 -9.09
CA GLY A 340 8.90 -29.73 -9.07
C GLY A 340 9.38 -29.40 -7.66
N PHE A 341 8.53 -28.81 -6.82
CA PHE A 341 8.86 -28.61 -5.40
C PHE A 341 9.04 -29.93 -4.63
N SER A 342 8.22 -30.94 -4.90
CA SER A 342 8.38 -32.26 -4.29
C SER A 342 9.71 -32.91 -4.68
N GLU A 343 10.11 -32.80 -5.95
CA GLU A 343 11.41 -33.27 -6.42
C GLU A 343 12.56 -32.49 -5.77
N PHE A 344 12.47 -31.17 -5.74
CA PHE A 344 13.41 -30.29 -5.04
C PHE A 344 13.61 -30.72 -3.59
N MET A 345 12.53 -30.86 -2.82
CA MET A 345 12.56 -31.28 -1.42
C MET A 345 13.20 -32.66 -1.25
N GLY A 346 12.91 -33.61 -2.16
CA GLY A 346 13.54 -34.92 -2.20
C GLY A 346 15.06 -34.83 -2.34
N ILE A 347 15.53 -34.06 -3.32
CA ILE A 347 16.96 -33.87 -3.60
C ILE A 347 17.66 -33.17 -2.42
N ILE A 348 17.13 -32.04 -1.95
CA ILE A 348 17.80 -31.24 -0.91
C ILE A 348 17.75 -31.87 0.49
N SER A 349 16.94 -32.92 0.69
CA SER A 349 16.89 -33.65 1.95
C SER A 349 18.04 -34.63 2.15
N ASN A 350 18.77 -34.99 1.09
CA ASN A 350 19.86 -35.96 1.13
C ASN A 350 21.11 -35.45 0.39
N PRO A 351 22.14 -35.00 1.14
CA PRO A 351 23.40 -34.53 0.56
C PRO A 351 24.17 -35.54 -0.30
N ASP A 352 23.84 -36.84 -0.21
CA ASP A 352 24.50 -37.89 -1.00
C ASP A 352 23.92 -38.04 -2.43
N TYR A 353 22.86 -37.30 -2.78
CA TYR A 353 22.34 -37.31 -4.16
C TYR A 353 23.29 -36.59 -5.12
N GLU A 354 23.47 -37.15 -6.32
CA GLU A 354 24.33 -36.59 -7.37
C GLU A 354 23.96 -35.14 -7.73
N ASP A 355 22.67 -34.83 -7.72
CA ASP A 355 22.15 -33.50 -8.07
C ASP A 355 22.08 -32.52 -6.88
N TYR A 356 22.50 -32.91 -5.67
CA TYR A 356 22.35 -32.07 -4.47
C TYR A 356 23.04 -30.71 -4.61
N GLU A 357 24.32 -30.69 -4.98
CA GLU A 357 25.09 -29.44 -5.10
C GLU A 357 24.51 -28.53 -6.19
N THR A 358 24.24 -29.10 -7.37
CA THR A 358 23.62 -28.36 -8.49
C THR A 358 22.25 -27.79 -8.12
N MET A 359 21.43 -28.54 -7.39
CA MET A 359 20.10 -28.09 -6.96
C MET A 359 20.17 -26.97 -5.91
N GLN A 360 21.14 -27.03 -4.99
CA GLN A 360 21.39 -25.95 -4.03
C GLN A 360 21.84 -24.67 -4.76
N GLU A 361 22.80 -24.77 -5.68
CA GLU A 361 23.27 -23.63 -6.49
C GLU A 361 22.13 -23.01 -7.32
N TRP A 362 21.28 -23.84 -7.92
CA TRP A 362 20.10 -23.36 -8.65
C TRP A 362 19.13 -22.63 -7.71
N ALA A 363 18.81 -23.20 -6.54
CA ALA A 363 17.90 -22.58 -5.58
C ALA A 363 18.45 -21.25 -5.06
N GLU A 364 19.75 -21.15 -4.79
CA GLU A 364 20.41 -19.89 -4.44
C GLU A 364 20.29 -18.85 -5.56
N SER A 365 20.41 -19.27 -6.82
CA SER A 365 20.23 -18.38 -7.99
C SER A 365 18.79 -17.84 -8.08
N GLN A 366 17.80 -18.62 -7.64
CA GLN A 366 16.40 -18.22 -7.47
C GLN A 366 16.14 -17.42 -6.19
N ARG A 367 17.19 -17.09 -5.43
CA ARG A 367 17.13 -16.40 -4.13
C ARG A 367 16.27 -17.13 -3.11
N PHE A 368 16.24 -18.46 -3.19
CA PHE A 368 15.58 -19.31 -2.21
C PHE A 368 16.05 -18.96 -0.80
N LYS A 369 15.10 -18.96 0.13
CA LYS A 369 15.35 -18.71 1.55
C LYS A 369 14.47 -19.62 2.39
N GLU A 370 15.08 -20.17 3.42
CA GLU A 370 14.38 -20.85 4.49
C GLU A 370 13.37 -19.92 5.18
N TYR A 371 12.39 -20.53 5.85
CA TYR A 371 11.43 -19.78 6.64
C TYR A 371 12.13 -19.08 7.83
N ASP A 372 12.18 -17.76 7.77
CA ASP A 372 12.68 -16.91 8.85
C ASP A 372 11.61 -15.84 9.18
N PRO A 373 10.87 -15.98 10.30
CA PRO A 373 9.82 -15.04 10.66
C PRO A 373 10.34 -13.63 10.92
N LYS A 374 11.57 -13.47 11.43
CA LYS A 374 12.15 -12.14 11.67
C LYS A 374 12.48 -11.45 10.36
N LYS A 375 13.02 -12.21 9.40
CA LYS A 375 13.30 -11.67 8.06
C LYS A 375 12.01 -11.30 7.33
N ILE A 376 10.99 -12.16 7.38
CA ILE A 376 9.69 -11.89 6.78
C ILE A 376 9.06 -10.64 7.41
N GLN A 377 9.03 -10.52 8.75
CA GLN A 377 8.52 -9.30 9.39
C GLN A 377 9.30 -8.05 8.97
N SER A 378 10.63 -8.13 8.90
CA SER A 378 11.45 -7.02 8.43
C SER A 378 11.11 -6.63 6.99
N ASP A 379 10.79 -7.57 6.11
CA ASP A 379 10.43 -7.30 4.72
C ASP A 379 9.00 -6.72 4.60
N LEU A 380 8.09 -7.13 5.50
CA LEU A 380 6.74 -6.59 5.63
C LEU A 380 6.73 -5.11 6.07
N ASP A 381 7.71 -4.66 6.85
CA ASP A 381 7.79 -3.28 7.34
C ASP A 381 8.00 -2.22 6.24
N PHE A 382 8.34 -2.66 5.02
CA PHE A 382 8.57 -1.83 3.82
C PHE A 382 7.39 -1.83 2.83
N ILE A 383 6.27 -2.45 3.19
CA ILE A 383 4.99 -2.38 2.45
C ILE A 383 4.18 -1.20 2.99
#